data_AF-A0A075HGF7-F1
#
_entry.id   AF-A0A075HGF7-F1
#
_cell.length_a   1.000
_cell.length_b   1.000
_cell.length_c   1.000
_cell.angle_alpha   90.00
_cell.angle_beta   90.00
_cell.angle_gamma   90.00
#
_symmetry.space_group_name_H-M   'P 1'
#
loop_
_entity.id
_entity.type
_entity.pdbx_description
1 polymer ?
#
loop_
_entity_poly.entity_id
_entity_poly.type
_entity_poly.pdbx_seq_one_letter_code
_entity_poly.pdbx_strand_id
1 'polypeptide(L)'
;MIQTVAQISNGLMNEVAKVIIGKQENLRRITIGILSNGNTLIEDFPGLAKTLMANTFATALGCKFKRVQFTPDLLPADIMGTYMYDQQAGEFKLRPGPLFTNVLLADEINRAPPKTQAALLEAMEEKQVTIEGITHKLPAPFITMATQNPIEQEGTYPLPEAQMDRFLMKMSMGYPDRQEEKAILQRRKLRGKDEYDIEQITSPKKVVAMQKALETVHVDPAIMSYIVELVQRTREDHRVITGASPRASQSLFKTSRASAAIDGRDYVIPDDIKNVALEVVSHRILLKPESKIRGVTGRHITRKILSEVPVPVIQ
;
A
#
# COMPACT_ATOMS: atom_id res chain seq x y z
N MET A 1 -15.01 -12.43 15.92
CA MET A 1 -13.96 -11.42 15.65
C MET A 1 -13.89 -11.08 14.16
N ILE A 2 -13.72 -12.08 13.28
CA ILE A 2 -13.63 -11.86 11.83
C ILE A 2 -14.89 -11.21 11.21
N GLN A 3 -16.08 -11.59 11.66
CA GLN A 3 -17.32 -10.92 11.23
C GLN A 3 -17.32 -9.40 11.49
N THR A 4 -16.76 -8.96 12.62
CA THR A 4 -16.59 -7.54 12.92
C THR A 4 -15.58 -6.87 11.99
N VAL A 5 -14.50 -7.58 11.63
CA VAL A 5 -13.53 -7.11 10.63
C VAL A 5 -14.24 -6.89 9.30
N ALA A 6 -14.98 -7.88 8.81
CA ALA A 6 -15.74 -7.79 7.57
C ALA A 6 -16.72 -6.61 7.56
N GLN A 7 -17.52 -6.45 8.61
CA GLN A 7 -18.49 -5.36 8.72
C GLN A 7 -17.82 -3.98 8.66
N ILE A 8 -16.76 -3.77 9.43
CA ILE A 8 -16.03 -2.50 9.44
C ILE A 8 -15.35 -2.25 8.10
N SER A 9 -14.72 -3.25 7.50
CA SER A 9 -14.05 -3.14 6.20
C SER A 9 -15.02 -2.81 5.07
N ASN A 10 -16.19 -3.46 5.04
CA ASN A 10 -17.23 -3.16 4.06
C ASN A 10 -17.83 -1.77 4.29
N GLY A 11 -18.05 -1.37 5.54
CA GLY A 11 -18.46 0.00 5.89
C GLY A 11 -17.44 1.05 5.41
N LEU A 12 -16.15 0.79 5.62
CA LEU A 12 -15.05 1.64 5.16
C LEU A 12 -15.02 1.77 3.64
N MET A 13 -15.10 0.66 2.90
CA MET A 13 -15.11 0.69 1.44
C MET A 13 -16.33 1.42 0.89
N ASN A 14 -17.51 1.21 1.49
CA ASN A 14 -18.74 1.91 1.11
C ASN A 14 -18.64 3.42 1.34
N GLU A 15 -18.06 3.83 2.47
CA GLU A 15 -17.85 5.24 2.79
C GLU A 15 -16.90 5.90 1.79
N VAL A 16 -15.77 5.26 1.50
CA VAL A 16 -14.79 5.78 0.53
C VAL A 16 -15.37 5.79 -0.89
N ALA A 17 -16.23 4.83 -1.24
CA ALA A 17 -16.90 4.76 -2.54
C ALA A 17 -17.93 5.89 -2.78
N LYS A 18 -18.34 6.63 -1.74
CA LYS A 18 -19.12 7.88 -1.91
C LYS A 18 -18.27 8.94 -2.63
N VAL A 19 -16.97 8.95 -2.37
CA VAL A 19 -15.99 9.93 -2.88
C VAL A 19 -15.30 9.41 -4.14
N ILE A 20 -14.79 8.18 -4.11
CA ILE A 20 -14.03 7.56 -5.19
C ILE A 20 -14.96 6.67 -6.02
N ILE A 21 -15.25 7.10 -7.26
CA ILE A 21 -16.19 6.42 -8.14
C ILE A 21 -15.48 5.37 -9.00
N GLY A 22 -16.10 4.19 -9.16
CA GLY A 22 -15.67 3.20 -10.16
C GLY A 22 -14.49 2.31 -9.80
N LYS A 23 -13.80 2.59 -8.68
CA LYS A 23 -12.54 1.93 -8.32
C LYS A 23 -12.68 0.86 -7.23
N GLN A 24 -13.76 0.07 -7.23
CA GLN A 24 -14.07 -0.90 -6.15
C GLN A 24 -12.92 -1.89 -5.86
N GLU A 25 -12.33 -2.46 -6.91
CA GLU A 25 -11.15 -3.32 -6.82
C GLU A 25 -9.97 -2.64 -6.09
N ASN A 26 -9.73 -1.36 -6.38
CA ASN A 26 -8.65 -0.60 -5.77
C ASN A 26 -8.95 -0.27 -4.31
N LEU A 27 -10.20 0.07 -3.98
CA LEU A 27 -10.62 0.27 -2.60
C LEU A 27 -10.46 -1.02 -1.78
N ARG A 28 -10.80 -2.17 -2.36
CA ARG A 28 -10.58 -3.48 -1.74
C ARG A 28 -9.10 -3.74 -1.52
N ARG A 29 -8.24 -3.54 -2.52
CA ARG A 29 -6.78 -3.72 -2.41
C ARG A 29 -6.14 -2.79 -1.37
N ILE A 30 -6.57 -1.53 -1.31
CA ILE A 30 -6.07 -0.59 -0.29
C ILE A 30 -6.51 -1.04 1.10
N THR A 31 -7.76 -1.48 1.25
CA THR A 31 -8.27 -2.03 2.52
C THR A 31 -7.48 -3.27 2.95
N ILE A 32 -7.17 -4.18 2.03
CA ILE A 32 -6.27 -5.32 2.26
C ILE A 32 -4.90 -4.83 2.74
N GLY A 33 -4.31 -3.83 2.08
CA GLY A 33 -3.00 -3.29 2.44
C GLY A 33 -2.97 -2.71 3.85
N ILE A 34 -4.02 -1.96 4.21
CA ILE A 34 -4.21 -1.39 5.55
C ILE A 34 -4.30 -2.50 6.60
N LEU A 35 -5.15 -3.52 6.37
CA LEU A 35 -5.35 -4.60 7.33
C LEU A 35 -4.13 -5.53 7.44
N SER A 36 -3.37 -5.69 6.37
CA SER A 36 -2.09 -6.42 6.39
C SER A 36 -0.94 -5.61 7.00
N ASN A 37 -1.20 -4.41 7.52
CA ASN A 37 -0.21 -3.47 8.07
C ASN A 37 0.97 -3.19 7.10
N GLY A 38 0.67 -3.18 5.80
CA GLY A 38 1.66 -3.01 4.74
C GLY A 38 1.58 -1.65 4.07
N ASN A 39 2.68 -1.29 3.41
CA ASN A 39 2.81 -0.06 2.65
C ASN A 39 2.46 -0.33 1.18
N THR A 40 1.76 0.61 0.54
CA THR A 40 1.30 0.47 -0.85
C THR A 40 2.00 1.48 -1.74
N LEU A 41 2.47 1.03 -2.91
CA LEU A 41 3.02 1.88 -3.96
C LEU A 41 1.99 2.05 -5.08
N ILE A 42 1.67 3.30 -5.41
CA ILE A 42 0.70 3.68 -6.45
C ILE A 42 1.45 4.31 -7.61
N GLU A 43 1.61 3.56 -8.70
CA GLU A 43 2.22 4.03 -9.93
C GLU A 43 1.13 4.51 -10.89
N ASP A 44 1.10 5.81 -11.16
CA ASP A 44 -0.03 6.43 -11.85
C ASP A 44 0.29 7.87 -12.22
N PHE A 45 -0.45 8.39 -13.20
CA PHE A 45 -0.35 9.78 -13.63
C PHE A 45 -0.84 10.78 -12.56
N PRO A 46 -0.37 12.05 -12.63
CA PRO A 46 -0.91 13.13 -11.82
C PRO A 46 -2.42 13.30 -12.01
N GLY A 47 -3.11 13.79 -10.96
CA GLY A 47 -4.55 14.12 -11.05
C GLY A 47 -5.52 12.95 -10.82
N LEU A 48 -5.04 11.73 -10.57
CA LEU A 48 -5.88 10.54 -10.37
C LEU A 48 -6.47 10.38 -8.96
N ALA A 49 -6.85 11.50 -8.32
CA ALA A 49 -7.51 11.53 -7.00
C ALA A 49 -6.78 10.78 -5.86
N LYS A 50 -5.47 10.51 -5.97
CA LYS A 50 -4.68 9.79 -4.95
C LYS A 50 -4.72 10.47 -3.58
N THR A 51 -4.54 11.80 -3.57
CA THR A 51 -4.65 12.62 -2.36
C THR A 51 -6.04 12.57 -1.75
N LEU A 52 -7.07 12.67 -2.59
CA LEU A 52 -8.46 12.56 -2.13
C LEU A 52 -8.72 11.18 -1.54
N MET A 53 -8.24 10.11 -2.18
CA MET A 53 -8.39 8.74 -1.70
C MET A 53 -7.70 8.50 -0.36
N ALA A 54 -6.42 8.86 -0.24
CA ALA A 54 -5.66 8.68 0.99
C ALA A 54 -6.27 9.47 2.16
N ASN A 55 -6.69 10.72 1.91
CA ASN A 55 -7.37 11.53 2.92
C ASN A 55 -8.74 10.93 3.30
N THR A 56 -9.52 10.44 2.33
CA THR A 56 -10.83 9.83 2.58
C THR A 56 -10.70 8.58 3.44
N PHE A 57 -9.74 7.70 3.14
CA PHE A 57 -9.42 6.57 4.00
C PHE A 57 -9.00 7.03 5.40
N ALA A 58 -8.13 8.03 5.52
CA ALA A 58 -7.69 8.51 6.83
C ALA A 58 -8.86 9.02 7.68
N THR A 59 -9.75 9.84 7.11
CA THR A 59 -10.95 10.33 7.80
C THR A 59 -11.87 9.19 8.21
N ALA A 60 -12.18 8.26 7.30
CA ALA A 60 -13.06 7.14 7.60
C ALA A 60 -12.46 6.16 8.65
N LEU A 61 -11.13 6.06 8.74
CA LEU A 61 -10.43 5.29 9.77
C LEU A 61 -10.31 6.03 11.12
N GLY A 62 -10.62 7.33 11.18
CA GLY A 62 -10.35 8.18 12.35
C GLY A 62 -8.85 8.45 12.56
N CYS A 63 -8.05 8.34 11.51
CA CYS A 63 -6.60 8.44 11.51
C CYS A 63 -6.14 9.88 11.19
N LYS A 64 -5.02 10.31 11.77
CA LYS A 64 -4.35 11.53 11.33
C LYS A 64 -3.77 11.32 9.92
N PHE A 65 -3.94 12.33 9.06
CA PHE A 65 -3.43 12.35 7.69
C PHE A 65 -2.30 13.38 7.54
N LYS A 66 -1.25 12.99 6.84
CA LYS A 66 -0.24 13.92 6.32
C LYS A 66 0.09 13.56 4.87
N ARG A 67 0.30 14.59 4.05
CA ARG A 67 0.85 14.48 2.70
C ARG A 67 2.23 15.11 2.69
N VAL A 68 3.18 14.44 2.05
CA VAL A 68 4.52 14.94 1.78
C VAL A 68 4.74 14.84 0.29
N GLN A 69 5.06 15.97 -0.33
CA GLN A 69 5.52 16.00 -1.70
C GLN A 69 7.04 15.76 -1.68
N PHE A 70 7.50 14.73 -2.38
CA PHE A 70 8.93 14.47 -2.51
C PHE A 70 9.48 15.38 -3.62
N THR A 71 10.52 16.13 -3.29
CA THR A 71 11.20 17.07 -4.18
C THR A 71 12.72 16.83 -4.14
N PRO A 72 13.47 17.27 -5.16
CA PRO A 72 14.91 17.02 -5.24
C PRO A 72 15.73 17.62 -4.08
N ASP A 73 15.20 18.64 -3.42
CA ASP A 73 15.80 19.36 -2.29
C ASP A 73 15.34 18.84 -0.91
N LEU A 74 14.37 17.92 -0.87
CA LEU A 74 13.83 17.40 0.39
C LEU A 74 14.89 16.61 1.18
N LEU A 75 15.13 17.00 2.42
CA LEU A 75 16.09 16.35 3.30
C LEU A 75 15.41 15.27 4.18
N PRO A 76 16.17 14.26 4.66
CA PRO A 76 15.64 13.29 5.63
C PRO A 76 15.06 13.95 6.89
N ALA A 77 15.68 15.02 7.37
CA ALA A 77 15.23 15.75 8.56
C ALA A 77 13.86 16.41 8.36
N ASP A 78 13.49 16.80 7.13
CA ASP A 78 12.20 17.42 6.83
C ASP A 78 11.03 16.44 6.99
N ILE A 79 11.29 15.14 6.78
CA ILE A 79 10.28 14.08 6.94
C ILE A 79 10.30 13.46 8.34
N MET A 80 11.48 13.27 8.92
CA MET A 80 11.63 12.69 10.27
C MET A 80 11.29 13.71 11.35
N GLY A 81 11.72 14.96 11.21
CA GLY A 81 11.65 15.98 12.25
C GLY A 81 13.05 16.39 12.71
N THR A 82 13.11 17.47 13.48
CA THR A 82 14.35 18.08 13.95
C THR A 82 14.19 18.62 15.37
N TYR A 83 15.29 18.69 16.12
CA TYR A 83 15.31 19.36 17.41
C TYR A 83 15.50 20.86 17.21
N MET A 84 14.54 21.64 17.68
CA MET A 84 14.62 23.10 17.68
C MET A 84 14.74 23.62 19.11
N TYR A 85 15.58 24.62 19.31
CA TYR A 85 15.70 25.29 20.60
C TYR A 85 14.42 26.06 20.93
N ASP A 86 13.76 25.69 22.02
CA ASP A 86 12.61 26.39 22.56
C ASP A 86 13.10 27.43 23.58
N GLN A 87 13.11 28.70 23.18
CA GLN A 87 13.61 29.81 24.01
C GLN A 87 12.84 29.97 25.34
N GLN A 88 11.57 29.58 25.40
CA GLN A 88 10.78 29.70 26.63
C GLN A 88 11.13 28.60 27.63
N ALA A 89 11.39 27.39 27.13
CA ALA A 89 11.74 26.24 27.97
C ALA A 89 13.25 26.11 28.22
N GLY A 90 14.09 26.81 27.45
CA GLY A 90 15.54 26.73 27.54
C GLY A 90 16.13 25.40 27.08
N GLU A 91 15.34 24.58 26.37
CA GLU A 91 15.70 23.22 25.97
C GLU A 91 15.46 22.97 24.47
N PHE A 92 16.16 21.98 23.90
CA PHE A 92 15.90 21.51 22.55
C PHE A 92 14.68 20.58 22.55
N LYS A 93 13.62 20.96 21.82
CA LYS A 93 12.40 20.15 21.67
C LYS A 93 12.30 19.57 20.27
N LEU A 94 11.89 18.30 20.20
CA LEU A 94 11.58 17.66 18.93
C LEU A 94 10.39 18.37 18.28
N ARG A 95 10.60 18.88 17.07
CA ARG A 95 9.53 19.21 16.14
C ARG A 95 9.29 18.00 15.23
N PRO A 96 8.21 17.24 15.47
CA PRO A 96 7.96 16.01 14.73
C PRO A 96 7.70 16.32 13.26
N GLY A 97 8.36 15.56 12.39
CA GLY A 97 8.10 15.63 10.94
C GLY A 97 6.78 14.96 10.55
N PRO A 98 6.40 15.02 9.27
CA PRO A 98 5.18 14.42 8.74
C PRO A 98 5.10 12.90 8.90
N LEU A 99 6.21 12.20 9.15
CA LEU A 99 6.20 10.76 9.48
C LEU A 99 5.41 10.46 10.77
N PHE A 100 5.29 11.42 11.70
CA PHE A 100 4.51 11.29 12.94
C PHE A 100 2.99 11.43 12.68
N THR A 101 2.45 10.53 11.88
CA THR A 101 1.03 10.47 11.49
C THR A 101 0.53 9.02 11.51
N ASN A 102 -0.76 8.79 11.22
CA ASN A 102 -1.29 7.45 11.03
C ASN A 102 -1.32 7.05 9.55
N VAL A 103 -1.80 7.95 8.69
CA VAL A 103 -1.83 7.77 7.24
C VAL A 103 -0.93 8.81 6.61
N LEU A 104 0.08 8.34 5.89
CA LEU A 104 1.03 9.15 5.14
C LEU A 104 0.83 8.94 3.65
N LEU A 105 0.60 10.02 2.91
CA LEU A 105 0.76 10.04 1.46
C LEU A 105 2.14 10.60 1.12
N ALA A 106 3.05 9.75 0.65
CA ALA A 106 4.36 10.14 0.14
C ALA A 106 4.28 10.26 -1.38
N ASP A 107 4.11 11.48 -1.88
CA ASP A 107 3.83 11.75 -3.29
C ASP A 107 5.14 11.90 -4.07
N GLU A 108 5.24 11.23 -5.22
CA GLU A 108 6.37 11.27 -6.17
C GLU A 108 7.71 10.94 -5.51
N ILE A 109 7.77 9.81 -4.78
CA ILE A 109 8.96 9.42 -4.01
C ILE A 109 10.22 9.29 -4.87
N ASN A 110 10.05 9.05 -6.16
CA ASN A 110 11.13 9.01 -7.15
C ASN A 110 11.74 10.39 -7.46
N ARG A 111 11.23 11.51 -6.93
CA ARG A 111 11.84 12.84 -7.11
C ARG A 111 12.83 13.22 -6.03
N ALA A 112 12.78 12.58 -4.86
CA ALA A 112 13.73 12.89 -3.78
C ALA A 112 15.03 12.10 -3.90
N PRO A 113 16.14 12.62 -3.35
CA PRO A 113 17.41 11.92 -3.31
C PRO A 113 17.33 10.55 -2.59
N PRO A 114 18.23 9.60 -2.91
CA PRO A 114 18.23 8.27 -2.29
C PRO A 114 18.28 8.26 -0.76
N LYS A 115 18.93 9.26 -0.13
CA LYS A 115 18.99 9.39 1.33
C LYS A 115 17.61 9.64 1.95
N THR A 116 16.80 10.49 1.33
CA THR A 116 15.45 10.82 1.80
C THR A 116 14.48 9.68 1.53
N GLN A 117 14.62 9.00 0.39
CA GLN A 117 13.91 7.74 0.13
C GLN A 117 14.23 6.68 1.20
N ALA A 118 15.51 6.50 1.53
CA ALA A 118 15.94 5.54 2.55
C ALA A 118 15.32 5.83 3.93
N ALA A 119 15.27 7.10 4.34
CA ALA A 119 14.64 7.49 5.61
C ALA A 119 13.15 7.16 5.67
N LEU A 120 12.39 7.37 4.57
CA LEU A 120 11.00 6.93 4.48
C LEU A 120 10.87 5.40 4.57
N LEU A 121 11.73 4.67 3.86
CA LEU A 121 11.69 3.21 3.76
C LEU A 121 12.08 2.53 5.08
N GLU A 122 13.00 3.12 5.84
CA GLU A 122 13.34 2.70 7.20
C GLU A 122 12.14 2.88 8.13
N ALA A 123 11.52 4.08 8.13
CA ALA A 123 10.32 4.35 8.92
C ALA A 123 9.15 3.40 8.57
N MET A 124 9.01 3.04 7.30
CA MET A 124 8.02 2.10 6.79
C MET A 124 8.19 0.68 7.33
N GLU A 125 9.43 0.22 7.49
CA GLU A 125 9.79 -1.13 7.92
C GLU A 125 9.81 -1.22 9.45
N GLU A 126 10.52 -0.31 10.10
CA GLU A 126 10.79 -0.34 11.55
C GLU A 126 9.67 0.30 12.38
N LYS A 127 8.76 1.05 11.74
CA LYS A 127 7.66 1.77 12.40
C LYS A 127 8.14 2.72 13.51
N GLN A 128 9.35 3.24 13.36
CA GLN A 128 10.01 4.20 14.24
C GLN A 128 10.98 5.06 13.42
N VAL A 129 11.41 6.19 14.00
CA VAL A 129 12.45 7.07 13.43
C VAL A 129 13.51 7.35 14.48
N THR A 130 14.77 7.45 14.07
CA THR A 130 15.87 7.83 14.98
C THR A 130 16.39 9.21 14.58
N ILE A 131 16.33 10.15 15.51
CA ILE A 131 16.73 11.55 15.31
C ILE A 131 17.78 11.86 16.35
N GLU A 132 19.01 12.20 15.91
CA GLU A 132 20.14 12.52 16.78
C GLU A 132 20.40 11.44 17.86
N GLY A 133 20.28 10.17 17.48
CA GLY A 133 20.50 9.03 18.39
C GLY A 133 19.32 8.68 19.29
N ILE A 134 18.21 9.44 19.26
CA ILE A 134 17.00 9.17 20.04
C ILE A 134 15.94 8.55 19.12
N THR A 135 15.50 7.32 19.46
CA THR A 135 14.49 6.59 18.70
C THR A 135 13.07 6.91 19.19
N HIS A 136 12.19 7.24 18.25
CA HIS A 136 10.79 7.58 18.48
C HIS A 136 9.87 6.64 17.71
N LYS A 137 8.92 6.01 18.41
CA LYS A 137 7.92 5.14 17.77
C LYS A 137 6.88 5.96 17.03
N LEU A 138 6.50 5.50 15.83
CA LEU A 138 5.45 6.14 15.05
C LEU A 138 4.05 5.76 15.58
N PRO A 139 3.03 6.62 15.41
CA PRO A 139 1.67 6.31 15.80
C PRO A 139 1.13 5.04 15.12
N ALA A 140 0.46 4.16 15.85
CA ALA A 140 -0.16 2.96 15.30
C ALA A 140 -1.67 3.18 15.00
N PRO A 141 -2.18 2.73 13.83
CA PRO A 141 -1.42 2.13 12.73
C PRO A 141 -0.62 3.21 11.99
N PHE A 142 0.51 2.82 11.39
CA PHE A 142 1.32 3.65 10.50
C PHE A 142 1.26 3.07 9.08
N ILE A 143 0.44 3.71 8.25
CA ILE A 143 0.07 3.30 6.90
C ILE A 143 0.69 4.29 5.92
N THR A 144 1.54 3.78 5.02
CA THR A 144 2.12 4.60 3.96
C THR A 144 1.54 4.22 2.62
N MET A 145 1.01 5.23 1.92
CA MET A 145 0.68 5.19 0.50
C MET A 145 1.72 6.04 -0.22
N ALA A 146 2.63 5.41 -0.96
CA ALA A 146 3.61 6.11 -1.76
C ALA A 146 3.16 6.20 -3.21
N THR A 147 3.56 7.24 -3.93
CA THR A 147 3.28 7.37 -5.36
C THR A 147 4.57 7.57 -6.15
N GLN A 148 4.57 7.11 -7.39
CA GLN A 148 5.63 7.43 -8.36
C GLN A 148 5.01 7.70 -9.73
N ASN A 149 5.59 8.67 -10.46
CA ASN A 149 5.18 9.00 -11.83
C ASN A 149 6.10 8.27 -12.83
N PRO A 150 5.56 7.40 -13.71
CA PRO A 150 6.38 6.62 -14.64
C PRO A 150 6.92 7.39 -15.84
N ILE A 151 6.42 8.60 -16.14
CA ILE A 151 6.80 9.36 -17.35
C ILE A 151 7.99 10.30 -17.12
N GLU A 152 8.17 10.81 -15.89
CA GLU A 152 9.21 11.80 -15.61
C GLU A 152 10.61 11.16 -15.59
N GLN A 153 11.35 11.32 -16.69
CA GLN A 153 12.72 10.82 -16.85
C GLN A 153 13.80 11.83 -16.40
N GLU A 154 13.49 13.13 -16.42
CA GLU A 154 14.44 14.16 -15.98
C GLU A 154 14.29 14.45 -14.48
N GLY A 155 15.42 14.43 -13.76
CA GLY A 155 15.46 14.78 -12.33
C GLY A 155 14.81 13.77 -11.39
N THR A 156 14.63 12.51 -11.82
CA THR A 156 14.10 11.44 -10.97
C THR A 156 15.17 10.42 -10.59
N TYR A 157 15.06 9.91 -9.36
CA TYR A 157 15.83 8.84 -8.76
C TYR A 157 14.92 7.61 -8.65
N PRO A 158 14.97 6.66 -9.61
CA PRO A 158 14.15 5.46 -9.54
C PRO A 158 14.49 4.65 -8.29
N LEU A 159 13.47 4.05 -7.69
CA LEU A 159 13.69 3.14 -6.57
C LEU A 159 14.43 1.89 -7.05
N PRO A 160 15.56 1.53 -6.42
CA PRO A 160 16.18 0.23 -6.67
C PRO A 160 15.21 -0.92 -6.39
N GLU A 161 15.37 -2.05 -7.06
CA GLU A 161 14.49 -3.21 -6.91
C GLU A 161 14.41 -3.70 -5.46
N ALA A 162 15.54 -3.65 -4.74
CA ALA A 162 15.61 -3.99 -3.32
C ALA A 162 14.75 -3.06 -2.44
N GLN A 163 14.57 -1.79 -2.85
CA GLN A 163 13.70 -0.84 -2.16
C GLN A 163 12.24 -1.06 -2.53
N MET A 164 11.95 -1.36 -3.79
CA MET A 164 10.60 -1.71 -4.24
C MET A 164 10.04 -2.94 -3.52
N ASP A 165 10.90 -3.92 -3.18
CA ASP A 165 10.50 -5.14 -2.47
C ASP A 165 9.91 -4.90 -1.06
N ARG A 166 10.19 -3.73 -0.46
CA ARG A 166 9.64 -3.30 0.84
C ARG A 166 8.16 -2.90 0.78
N PHE A 167 7.62 -2.63 -0.42
CA PHE A 167 6.20 -2.35 -0.58
C PHE A 167 5.41 -3.65 -0.63
N LEU A 168 4.37 -3.76 0.21
CA LEU A 168 3.49 -4.92 0.26
C LEU A 168 2.85 -5.15 -1.11
N MET A 169 2.29 -4.08 -1.68
CA MET A 169 1.60 -4.08 -2.97
C MET A 169 2.03 -2.91 -3.85
N LYS A 170 2.08 -3.16 -5.16
CA LYS A 170 2.18 -2.13 -6.21
C LYS A 170 0.92 -2.16 -7.07
N MET A 171 0.22 -1.05 -7.14
CA MET A 171 -1.03 -0.91 -7.89
C MET A 171 -1.05 0.35 -8.77
N SER A 172 -2.02 0.38 -9.68
CA SER A 172 -2.35 1.54 -10.52
C SER A 172 -3.87 1.71 -10.49
N MET A 173 -4.32 2.96 -10.47
CA MET A 173 -5.71 3.37 -10.46
C MET A 173 -6.26 3.57 -11.86
N GLY A 174 -5.43 4.12 -12.76
CA GLY A 174 -5.83 4.53 -14.10
C GLY A 174 -6.88 5.64 -14.10
N TYR A 175 -7.11 6.23 -15.27
CA TYR A 175 -8.17 7.23 -15.45
C TYR A 175 -9.55 6.64 -15.20
N PRO A 176 -10.50 7.44 -14.68
CA PRO A 176 -11.90 7.05 -14.70
C PRO A 176 -12.38 6.90 -16.15
N ASP A 177 -13.29 5.97 -16.39
CA ASP A 177 -13.95 5.87 -17.69
C ASP A 177 -14.98 7.00 -17.89
N ARG A 178 -15.55 7.12 -19.09
CA ARG A 178 -16.53 8.18 -19.41
C ARG A 178 -17.76 8.17 -18.51
N GLN A 179 -18.22 7.00 -18.07
CA GLN A 179 -19.39 6.88 -17.20
C GLN A 179 -19.03 7.24 -15.76
N GLU A 180 -17.85 6.82 -15.30
CA GLU A 180 -17.28 7.19 -14.00
C GLU A 180 -17.09 8.70 -13.91
N GLU A 181 -16.50 9.35 -14.92
CA GLU A 181 -16.34 10.81 -14.99
C GLU A 181 -17.69 11.54 -14.95
N LYS A 182 -18.66 11.06 -15.74
CA LYS A 182 -20.02 11.61 -15.73
C LYS A 182 -20.66 11.50 -14.35
N ALA A 183 -20.49 10.37 -13.67
CA ALA A 183 -20.98 10.16 -12.32
C ALA A 183 -20.30 11.09 -11.30
N ILE A 184 -18.99 11.38 -11.46
CA ILE A 184 -18.27 12.34 -10.61
C ILE A 184 -18.92 13.72 -10.72
N LEU A 185 -19.19 14.17 -11.96
CA LEU A 185 -19.84 15.47 -12.21
C LEU A 185 -21.27 15.52 -11.67
N GLN A 186 -22.05 14.45 -11.86
CA GLN A 186 -23.41 14.36 -11.33
C GLN A 186 -23.44 14.41 -9.80
N ARG A 187 -22.56 13.67 -9.12
CA ARG A 187 -22.47 13.70 -7.66
C ARG A 187 -22.02 15.07 -7.13
N ARG A 188 -21.04 15.71 -7.78
CA ARG A 188 -20.61 17.08 -7.43
C ARG A 188 -21.76 18.07 -7.58
N LYS A 189 -22.51 17.99 -8.70
CA LYS A 189 -23.68 18.86 -8.94
C LYS A 189 -24.76 18.70 -7.87
N LEU A 190 -25.07 17.46 -7.49
CA LEU A 190 -26.07 17.17 -6.44
C LEU A 190 -25.60 17.65 -5.06
N ARG A 191 -24.31 17.49 -4.75
CA ARG A 191 -23.71 17.91 -3.47
C ARG A 191 -23.62 19.43 -3.33
N GLY A 192 -23.45 20.16 -4.43
CA GLY A 192 -23.41 21.63 -4.45
C GLY A 192 -22.17 22.27 -3.82
N LYS A 193 -21.18 21.47 -3.38
CA LYS A 193 -19.89 21.92 -2.84
C LYS A 193 -18.76 20.97 -3.26
N ASP A 194 -17.53 21.48 -3.24
CA ASP A 194 -16.36 20.69 -3.60
C ASP A 194 -15.98 19.67 -2.51
N GLU A 195 -16.13 20.05 -1.25
CA GLU A 195 -15.84 19.20 -0.09
C GLU A 195 -16.76 17.99 0.01
N TYR A 196 -16.22 16.89 0.53
CA TYR A 196 -16.95 15.65 0.80
C TYR A 196 -17.19 15.51 2.30
N ASP A 197 -18.43 15.23 2.68
CA ASP A 197 -18.78 14.84 4.05
C ASP A 197 -18.49 13.34 4.20
N ILE A 198 -17.46 13.01 4.97
CA ILE A 198 -16.97 11.64 5.15
C ILE A 198 -17.16 11.27 6.62
N GLU A 199 -17.88 10.18 6.87
CA GLU A 199 -18.11 9.68 8.21
C GLU A 199 -16.93 8.84 8.71
N GLN A 200 -16.62 8.98 10.00
CA GLN A 200 -15.66 8.11 10.66
C GLN A 200 -16.32 6.76 10.98
N ILE A 201 -15.86 5.69 10.30
CA ILE A 201 -16.41 4.33 10.42
C ILE A 201 -15.76 3.55 11.58
N THR A 202 -14.48 3.83 11.86
CA THR A 202 -13.72 3.11 12.90
C THR A 202 -12.74 4.03 13.62
N SER A 203 -11.78 3.47 14.37
CA SER A 203 -10.74 4.25 15.05
C SER A 203 -9.36 3.59 14.89
N PRO A 204 -8.26 4.34 15.05
CA PRO A 204 -6.90 3.81 14.96
C PRO A 204 -6.69 2.57 15.84
N LYS A 205 -7.21 2.60 17.08
CA LYS A 205 -7.13 1.47 18.02
C LYS A 205 -7.85 0.23 17.51
N LYS A 206 -9.04 0.40 16.91
CA LYS A 206 -9.81 -0.70 16.32
C LYS A 206 -9.09 -1.27 15.08
N VAL A 207 -8.49 -0.43 14.25
CA VAL A 207 -7.70 -0.89 13.08
C VAL A 207 -6.55 -1.79 13.53
N VAL A 208 -5.78 -1.39 14.55
CA VAL A 208 -4.71 -2.24 15.11
C VAL A 208 -5.27 -3.55 15.67
N ALA A 209 -6.44 -3.52 16.31
CA ALA A 209 -7.11 -4.75 16.76
C ALA A 209 -7.53 -5.66 15.60
N MET A 210 -8.03 -5.09 14.49
CA MET A 210 -8.38 -5.83 13.27
C MET A 210 -7.13 -6.44 12.61
N GLN A 211 -6.02 -5.71 12.55
CA GLN A 211 -4.74 -6.21 12.04
C GLN A 211 -4.27 -7.43 12.85
N LYS A 212 -4.39 -7.38 14.19
CA LYS A 212 -4.08 -8.51 15.08
C LYS A 212 -5.06 -9.68 14.91
N ALA A 213 -6.34 -9.40 14.68
CA ALA A 213 -7.37 -10.41 14.47
C ALA A 213 -7.11 -11.27 13.23
N LEU A 214 -6.42 -10.72 12.21
CA LEU A 214 -6.03 -11.51 11.05
C LEU A 214 -5.16 -12.71 11.41
N GLU A 215 -4.42 -12.65 12.53
CA GLU A 215 -3.61 -13.76 13.03
C GLU A 215 -4.43 -14.96 13.52
N THR A 216 -5.76 -14.85 13.58
CA THR A 216 -6.65 -15.99 13.87
C THR A 216 -7.24 -16.64 12.61
N VAL A 217 -7.05 -16.08 11.42
CA VAL A 217 -7.59 -16.65 10.17
C VAL A 217 -6.80 -17.90 9.79
N HIS A 218 -7.46 -19.04 9.66
CA HIS A 218 -6.80 -20.30 9.33
C HIS A 218 -6.22 -20.30 7.90
N VAL A 219 -5.03 -20.87 7.75
CA VAL A 219 -4.39 -21.09 6.45
C VAL A 219 -3.95 -22.54 6.40
N ASP A 220 -4.56 -23.31 5.50
CA ASP A 220 -4.27 -24.72 5.33
C ASP A 220 -2.81 -24.93 4.83
N PRO A 221 -2.10 -25.99 5.26
CA PRO A 221 -0.76 -26.28 4.78
C PRO A 221 -0.64 -26.37 3.24
N ALA A 222 -1.65 -26.89 2.55
CA ALA A 222 -1.67 -26.95 1.08
C ALA A 222 -1.73 -25.54 0.46
N ILE A 223 -2.39 -24.59 1.12
CA ILE A 223 -2.40 -23.17 0.73
C ILE A 223 -1.02 -22.54 0.95
N MET A 224 -0.33 -22.88 2.05
CA MET A 224 1.04 -22.41 2.26
C MET A 224 1.99 -22.94 1.17
N SER A 225 1.89 -24.24 0.84
CA SER A 225 2.65 -24.83 -0.26
C SER A 225 2.33 -24.18 -1.60
N TYR A 226 1.06 -23.87 -1.87
CA TYR A 226 0.64 -23.14 -3.07
C TYR A 226 1.28 -21.75 -3.15
N ILE A 227 1.32 -20.98 -2.05
CA ILE A 227 1.99 -19.67 -2.00
C ILE A 227 3.49 -19.81 -2.31
N VAL A 228 4.16 -20.82 -1.74
CA VAL A 228 5.59 -21.05 -1.96
C VAL A 228 5.84 -21.42 -3.43
N GLU A 229 5.04 -22.33 -3.99
CA GLU A 229 5.14 -22.76 -5.39
C GLU A 229 4.98 -21.59 -6.36
N LEU A 230 3.96 -20.73 -6.17
CA LEU A 230 3.77 -19.53 -6.98
C LEU A 230 5.02 -18.64 -7.01
N VAL A 231 5.67 -18.46 -5.84
CA VAL A 231 6.87 -17.63 -5.73
C VAL A 231 8.09 -18.32 -6.31
N GLN A 232 8.29 -19.62 -6.09
CA GLN A 232 9.41 -20.38 -6.67
C GLN A 232 9.37 -20.38 -8.20
N ARG A 233 8.19 -20.57 -8.79
CA ARG A 233 7.99 -20.52 -10.25
C ARG A 233 8.42 -19.20 -10.89
N THR A 234 8.40 -18.09 -10.15
CA THR A 234 8.95 -16.81 -10.66
C THR A 234 10.47 -16.84 -10.82
N ARG A 235 11.18 -17.64 -10.01
CA ARG A 235 12.65 -17.76 -10.01
C ARG A 235 13.15 -18.73 -11.08
N GLU A 236 12.29 -19.68 -11.48
CA GLU A 236 12.58 -20.69 -12.49
C GLU A 236 12.29 -20.22 -13.93
N ASP A 237 11.57 -19.09 -14.09
CA ASP A 237 11.23 -18.59 -15.42
C ASP A 237 12.48 -18.05 -16.15
N HIS A 238 12.82 -18.66 -17.28
CA HIS A 238 13.99 -18.32 -18.09
C HIS A 238 14.08 -16.84 -18.54
N ARG A 239 12.98 -16.08 -18.49
CA ARG A 239 12.91 -14.65 -18.86
C ARG A 239 13.33 -13.72 -17.72
N VAL A 240 13.50 -14.27 -16.53
CA VAL A 240 13.75 -13.53 -15.28
C VAL A 240 15.24 -13.59 -14.93
N ILE A 241 15.79 -12.46 -14.47
CA ILE A 241 17.13 -12.37 -13.83
C ILE A 241 16.99 -12.80 -12.37
N THR A 242 16.05 -12.17 -11.66
CA THR A 242 15.78 -12.42 -10.25
C THR A 242 14.27 -12.49 -10.04
N GLY A 243 13.78 -13.63 -9.56
CA GLY A 243 12.37 -13.83 -9.22
C GLY A 243 12.00 -13.18 -7.89
N ALA A 244 10.75 -13.33 -7.50
CA ALA A 244 10.22 -12.70 -6.30
C ALA A 244 10.90 -13.24 -5.02
N SER A 245 11.20 -12.34 -4.08
CA SER A 245 11.90 -12.66 -2.82
C SER A 245 10.98 -13.43 -1.85
N PRO A 246 11.51 -14.01 -0.75
CA PRO A 246 10.68 -14.58 0.32
C PRO A 246 9.68 -13.59 0.94
N ARG A 247 9.90 -12.28 0.80
CA ARG A 247 8.93 -11.25 1.21
C ARG A 247 7.64 -11.35 0.40
N ALA A 248 7.70 -11.83 -0.85
CA ALA A 248 6.50 -12.11 -1.65
C ALA A 248 5.63 -13.19 -1.00
N SER A 249 6.22 -14.29 -0.54
CA SER A 249 5.48 -15.38 0.14
C SER A 249 4.82 -14.87 1.42
N GLN A 250 5.56 -14.12 2.24
CA GLN A 250 5.02 -13.51 3.46
C GLN A 250 3.91 -12.49 3.16
N SER A 251 4.06 -11.71 2.08
CA SER A 251 3.08 -10.72 1.65
C SER A 251 1.80 -11.39 1.16
N LEU A 252 1.90 -12.45 0.36
CA LEU A 252 0.75 -13.25 -0.09
C LEU A 252 0.03 -13.87 1.10
N PHE A 253 0.77 -14.41 2.07
CA PHE A 253 0.20 -14.98 3.29
C PHE A 253 -0.58 -13.95 4.12
N LYS A 254 -0.03 -12.75 4.32
CA LYS A 254 -0.72 -11.68 5.08
C LYS A 254 -1.93 -11.11 4.33
N THR A 255 -1.81 -10.92 3.02
CA THR A 255 -2.86 -10.33 2.19
C THR A 255 -4.02 -11.29 1.92
N SER A 256 -3.75 -12.60 1.81
CA SER A 256 -4.80 -13.60 1.66
C SER A 256 -5.69 -13.71 2.91
N ARG A 257 -5.09 -13.64 4.11
CA ARG A 257 -5.84 -13.59 5.38
C ARG A 257 -6.70 -12.33 5.51
N ALA A 258 -6.17 -11.18 5.09
CA ALA A 258 -6.94 -9.94 5.02
C ALA A 258 -8.10 -10.05 4.02
N SER A 259 -7.87 -10.63 2.83
CA SER A 259 -8.91 -10.88 1.83
C SER A 259 -10.03 -11.77 2.38
N ALA A 260 -9.68 -12.90 3.00
CA ALA A 260 -10.65 -13.81 3.62
C ALA A 260 -11.46 -13.11 4.72
N ALA A 261 -10.79 -12.32 5.58
CA ALA A 261 -11.44 -11.62 6.67
C ALA A 261 -12.41 -10.52 6.19
N ILE A 262 -12.11 -9.82 5.09
CA ILE A 262 -13.02 -8.85 4.45
C ILE A 262 -14.31 -9.55 3.99
N ASP A 263 -14.18 -10.76 3.47
CA ASP A 263 -15.31 -11.59 3.02
C ASP A 263 -16.03 -12.29 4.20
N GLY A 264 -15.61 -12.05 5.45
CA GLY A 264 -16.21 -12.66 6.63
C GLY A 264 -15.81 -14.11 6.88
N ARG A 265 -14.84 -14.63 6.14
CA ARG A 265 -14.30 -15.99 6.28
C ARG A 265 -13.11 -15.99 7.24
N ASP A 266 -13.10 -16.95 8.15
CA ASP A 266 -11.99 -17.22 9.08
C ASP A 266 -11.00 -18.27 8.54
N TYR A 267 -11.05 -18.57 7.25
CA TYR A 267 -10.11 -19.42 6.53
C TYR A 267 -9.81 -18.88 5.13
N VAL A 268 -8.58 -19.09 4.67
CA VAL A 268 -8.12 -18.67 3.33
C VAL A 268 -8.48 -19.71 2.27
N ILE A 269 -8.94 -19.23 1.12
CA ILE A 269 -9.13 -20.04 -0.10
C ILE A 269 -8.14 -19.62 -1.19
N PRO A 270 -7.90 -20.43 -2.23
CA PRO A 270 -6.94 -20.11 -3.29
C PRO A 270 -7.22 -18.79 -4.02
N ASP A 271 -8.50 -18.43 -4.17
CA ASP A 271 -8.89 -17.19 -4.84
C ASP A 271 -8.46 -15.94 -4.06
N ASP A 272 -8.35 -16.01 -2.72
CA ASP A 272 -7.80 -14.90 -1.92
C ASP A 272 -6.37 -14.57 -2.31
N ILE A 273 -5.60 -15.57 -2.71
CA ILE A 273 -4.21 -15.42 -3.15
C ILE A 273 -4.18 -14.90 -4.59
N LYS A 274 -4.97 -15.51 -5.47
CA LYS A 274 -5.01 -15.12 -6.89
C LYS A 274 -5.39 -13.66 -7.08
N ASN A 275 -6.35 -13.17 -6.30
CA ASN A 275 -6.89 -11.81 -6.40
C ASN A 275 -5.88 -10.71 -6.03
N VAL A 276 -4.86 -11.04 -5.22
CA VAL A 276 -3.81 -10.10 -4.78
C VAL A 276 -2.44 -10.39 -5.39
N ALA A 277 -2.27 -11.55 -6.04
CA ALA A 277 -0.97 -12.00 -6.52
C ALA A 277 -0.32 -11.06 -7.53
N LEU A 278 -1.09 -10.39 -8.40
CA LEU A 278 -0.52 -9.45 -9.35
C LEU A 278 0.09 -8.23 -8.64
N GLU A 279 -0.61 -7.67 -7.67
CA GLU A 279 -0.18 -6.49 -6.93
C GLU A 279 0.94 -6.80 -5.94
N VAL A 280 1.02 -8.04 -5.45
CA VAL A 280 2.07 -8.49 -4.54
C VAL A 280 3.31 -8.98 -5.28
N VAL A 281 3.19 -9.78 -6.34
CA VAL A 281 4.36 -10.49 -6.90
C VAL A 281 5.01 -9.71 -8.04
N SER A 282 4.23 -9.03 -8.88
CA SER A 282 4.71 -8.54 -10.18
C SER A 282 5.85 -7.54 -10.10
N HIS A 283 5.88 -6.67 -9.08
CA HIS A 283 6.93 -5.65 -8.91
C HIS A 283 8.23 -6.19 -8.31
N ARG A 284 8.23 -7.46 -7.90
CA ARG A 284 9.39 -8.17 -7.33
C ARG A 284 10.13 -9.03 -8.35
N ILE A 285 9.71 -8.99 -9.61
CA ILE A 285 10.30 -9.78 -10.71
C ILE A 285 11.18 -8.85 -11.55
N LEU A 286 12.49 -9.13 -11.56
CA LEU A 286 13.45 -8.45 -12.42
C LEU A 286 13.65 -9.24 -13.72
N LEU A 287 13.26 -8.65 -14.84
CA LEU A 287 13.32 -9.27 -16.17
C LEU A 287 14.67 -9.06 -16.87
N LYS A 288 15.05 -10.04 -17.69
CA LYS A 288 16.20 -9.93 -18.61
C LYS A 288 15.97 -8.83 -19.65
N PRO A 289 17.02 -8.12 -20.12
CA PRO A 289 16.87 -7.03 -21.08
C PRO A 289 16.12 -7.45 -22.36
N GLU A 290 16.41 -8.64 -22.89
CA GLU A 290 15.79 -9.14 -24.13
C GLU A 290 14.28 -9.38 -23.94
N SER A 291 13.87 -9.77 -22.73
CA SER A 291 12.45 -9.96 -22.38
C SER A 291 11.72 -8.63 -22.25
N LYS A 292 12.37 -7.60 -21.69
CA LYS A 292 11.81 -6.24 -21.62
C LYS A 292 11.60 -5.66 -23.02
N ILE A 293 12.54 -5.85 -23.95
CA ILE A 293 12.43 -5.41 -25.35
C ILE A 293 11.23 -6.06 -26.05
N ARG A 294 10.91 -7.31 -25.71
CA ARG A 294 9.73 -8.03 -26.22
C ARG A 294 8.42 -7.64 -25.52
N GLY A 295 8.42 -6.61 -24.68
CA GLY A 295 7.23 -6.13 -23.96
C GLY A 295 6.77 -7.03 -22.81
N VAL A 296 7.57 -8.01 -22.38
CA VAL A 296 7.24 -8.85 -21.23
C VAL A 296 7.30 -8.01 -19.96
N THR A 297 6.34 -8.22 -19.05
CA THR A 297 6.30 -7.53 -17.74
C THR A 297 6.16 -8.56 -16.62
N GLY A 298 6.51 -8.17 -15.38
CA GLY A 298 6.28 -9.02 -14.21
C GLY A 298 4.82 -9.45 -14.04
N ARG A 299 3.87 -8.59 -14.45
CA ARG A 299 2.43 -8.95 -14.52
C ARG A 299 2.16 -10.07 -15.52
N HIS A 300 2.81 -10.09 -16.69
CA HIS A 300 2.67 -11.20 -17.66
C HIS A 300 3.19 -12.52 -17.08
N ILE A 301 4.36 -12.51 -16.45
CA ILE A 301 4.94 -13.70 -15.79
C ILE A 301 4.00 -14.21 -14.70
N THR A 302 3.55 -13.32 -13.83
CA THR A 302 2.68 -13.68 -12.70
C THR A 302 1.35 -14.27 -13.17
N ARG A 303 0.70 -13.67 -14.19
CA ARG A 303 -0.54 -14.23 -14.76
C ARG A 303 -0.35 -15.63 -15.33
N LYS A 304 0.74 -15.85 -16.06
CA LYS A 304 1.07 -17.17 -16.61
C LYS A 304 1.23 -18.20 -15.48
N ILE A 305 1.98 -17.88 -14.44
CA ILE A 305 2.19 -18.78 -13.31
C ILE A 305 0.86 -19.11 -12.61
N LEU A 306 -0.01 -18.11 -12.38
CA LEU A 306 -1.32 -18.32 -11.75
C LEU A 306 -2.24 -19.25 -12.57
N SER A 307 -2.08 -19.30 -13.90
CA SER A 307 -2.81 -20.21 -14.78
C SER A 307 -2.22 -21.62 -14.86
N GLU A 308 -0.93 -21.78 -14.59
CA GLU A 308 -0.21 -23.05 -14.74
C GLU A 308 -0.11 -23.83 -13.42
N VAL A 309 0.01 -23.15 -12.28
CA VAL A 309 0.13 -23.81 -10.98
C VAL A 309 -1.25 -24.33 -10.54
N PRO A 310 -1.40 -25.66 -10.33
CA PRO A 310 -2.65 -26.24 -9.90
C PRO A 310 -3.12 -25.66 -8.56
N VAL A 311 -4.41 -25.43 -8.46
CA VAL A 311 -5.04 -25.01 -7.22
C VAL A 311 -5.10 -26.19 -6.26
N PRO A 312 -4.69 -26.04 -4.99
CA PRO A 312 -4.78 -27.13 -4.03
C PRO A 312 -6.23 -27.50 -3.73
N VAL A 313 -6.50 -28.79 -3.54
CA VAL A 313 -7.73 -29.26 -2.93
C VAL A 313 -7.56 -29.11 -1.42
N ILE A 314 -8.31 -28.18 -0.81
CA ILE A 314 -8.34 -28.02 0.64
C ILE A 314 -9.15 -29.18 1.23
N GLN A 315 -8.64 -29.80 2.28
CA GLN A 315 -9.35 -30.84 3.05
C GLN A 315 -10.11 -30.24 4.22
#